data_AF-A0A3P7PAX2-F1
#
_entry.id   AF-A0A3P7PAX2-F1
#
_cell.length_a   1.000
_cell.length_b   1.000
_cell.length_c   1.000
_cell.angle_alpha   90.00
_cell.angle_beta   90.00
_cell.angle_gamma   90.00
#
_symmetry.space_group_name_H-M   'P 1'
#
loop_
_entity.id
_entity.type
_entity.pdbx_description
1 polymer ?
#
loop_
_entity_poly.entity_id
_entity_poly.type
_entity_poly.pdbx_seq_one_letter_code
_entity_poly.pdbx_strand_id
1 'polypeptide(L)'
;MGTFTAKDPSPSVPVEPHWKEPRTVRLMCQEDPTAPDPTRTCFASVSFAMCDILDVYTNFALSIACTLLMDGDNAPLYRGLIESGLGLDWAGPVAGMDKNSRTTSFHIGLQGVRKEDLDKVSTSCLDILSSVVKSGFPPERVEAVLHQYQIAVRQDSAQFGLNLILGLAPIVNH
;
A
#
# COMPACT_ATOMS: atom_id res chain seq x y z
N MET A 1 -7.40 39.53 -22.78
CA MET A 1 -7.13 38.10 -22.50
C MET A 1 -5.62 37.93 -22.50
N GLY A 2 -5.02 37.58 -21.35
CA GLY A 2 -3.58 37.36 -21.27
C GLY A 2 -3.17 36.13 -22.07
N THR A 3 -2.21 36.28 -22.97
CA THR A 3 -1.62 35.18 -23.73
C THR A 3 -0.76 34.34 -22.79
N PHE A 4 -1.20 33.13 -22.50
CA PHE A 4 -0.37 32.15 -21.79
C PHE A 4 0.77 31.70 -22.71
N THR A 5 2.01 31.89 -22.26
CA THR A 5 3.19 31.39 -22.96
C THR A 5 3.45 29.95 -22.52
N ALA A 6 3.52 29.02 -23.47
CA ALA A 6 3.84 27.62 -23.16
C ALA A 6 5.22 27.56 -22.51
N LYS A 7 5.27 27.02 -21.29
CA LYS A 7 6.52 26.69 -20.61
C LYS A 7 7.00 25.35 -21.16
N ASP A 8 8.31 25.20 -21.31
CA ASP A 8 8.92 23.92 -21.70
C ASP A 8 8.42 22.81 -20.75
N PRO A 9 7.85 21.69 -21.27
CA PRO A 9 7.22 20.66 -20.44
C PRO A 9 8.17 19.84 -19.55
N SER A 10 9.36 20.35 -19.22
CA SER A 10 10.24 19.75 -18.22
C SER A 10 10.17 20.54 -16.91
N PRO A 11 9.85 19.84 -15.82
CA PRO A 11 10.96 19.35 -15.02
C PRO A 11 10.77 17.86 -14.73
N SER A 12 11.81 17.07 -15.00
CA SER A 12 11.95 15.75 -14.37
C SER A 12 11.66 15.88 -12.88
N VAL A 13 10.75 15.06 -12.38
CA VAL A 13 10.34 15.14 -10.98
C VAL A 13 11.50 14.59 -10.14
N PRO A 14 12.08 15.40 -9.24
CA PRO A 14 13.21 14.95 -8.44
C PRO A 14 12.77 13.85 -7.46
N VAL A 15 13.68 12.92 -7.21
CA VAL A 15 13.48 11.88 -6.18
C VAL A 15 13.35 12.52 -4.80
N GLU A 16 12.37 12.06 -4.03
CA GLU A 16 12.11 12.55 -2.69
C GLU A 16 13.27 12.24 -1.73
N PRO A 17 13.65 13.18 -0.84
CA PRO A 17 14.70 12.93 0.13
C PRO A 17 14.27 11.90 1.17
N HIS A 18 15.09 10.87 1.37
CA HIS A 18 14.85 9.86 2.40
C HIS A 18 14.88 10.45 3.81
N TRP A 19 13.97 9.97 4.67
CA TRP A 19 13.98 10.30 6.08
C TRP A 19 15.10 9.53 6.79
N LYS A 20 15.79 10.20 7.71
CA LYS A 20 16.85 9.59 8.52
C LYS A 20 16.31 8.73 9.67
N GLU A 21 15.06 8.97 10.06
CA GLU A 21 14.39 8.32 11.17
C GLU A 21 12.88 8.24 10.90
N PRO A 22 12.19 7.22 11.45
CA PRO A 22 10.74 7.10 11.33
C PRO A 22 10.03 8.31 11.92
N ARG A 23 8.89 8.70 11.31
CA ARG A 23 8.05 9.79 11.81
C ARG A 23 6.67 9.28 12.17
N THR A 24 6.10 9.82 13.23
CA THR A 24 4.75 9.50 13.67
C THR A 24 3.91 10.77 13.71
N VAL A 25 2.75 10.73 13.06
CA VAL A 25 1.77 11.82 13.06
C VAL A 25 0.49 11.28 13.69
N ARG A 26 -0.07 12.04 14.62
CA ARG A 26 -1.38 11.76 15.23
C ARG A 26 -2.32 12.89 14.90
N LEU A 27 -3.46 12.57 14.30
CA LEU A 27 -4.52 13.51 13.99
C LEU A 27 -5.76 13.10 14.77
N MET A 28 -6.48 14.09 15.28
CA MET A 28 -7.76 13.88 15.95
C MET A 28 -8.87 14.22 14.96
N CYS A 29 -9.70 13.22 14.65
CA CYS A 29 -10.92 13.40 13.87
C CYS A 29 -12.14 13.45 14.79
N GLN A 30 -13.27 13.95 14.29
CA GLN A 30 -14.53 13.87 15.00
C GLN A 30 -14.98 12.41 15.08
N GLU A 31 -15.54 12.02 16.23
CA GLU A 31 -16.10 10.69 16.42
C GLU A 31 -17.35 10.54 15.54
N ASP A 32 -17.48 9.39 14.89
CA ASP A 32 -18.68 9.06 14.11
C ASP A 32 -19.79 8.59 15.06
N PRO A 33 -20.88 9.36 15.24
CA PRO A 33 -21.98 8.99 16.13
C PRO A 33 -22.80 7.79 15.61
N THR A 34 -22.57 7.36 14.36
CA THR A 34 -23.24 6.23 13.73
C THR A 34 -22.39 4.96 13.69
N ALA A 35 -21.17 5.01 14.25
CA ALA A 35 -20.28 3.85 14.29
C ALA A 35 -20.92 2.68 15.07
N PRO A 36 -20.92 1.45 14.51
CA PRO A 36 -21.49 0.28 15.19
C PRO A 36 -20.83 -0.05 16.54
N ASP A 37 -19.53 0.21 16.67
CA ASP A 37 -18.76 0.06 17.91
C ASP A 37 -18.01 1.38 18.23
N PRO A 38 -18.46 2.15 19.23
CA PRO A 38 -17.83 3.40 19.64
C PRO A 38 -16.37 3.25 20.11
N THR A 39 -15.97 2.04 20.51
CA THR A 39 -14.61 1.77 21.02
C THR A 39 -13.59 1.50 19.92
N ARG A 40 -14.07 1.23 18.69
CA ARG A 40 -13.26 0.83 17.52
C ARG A 40 -13.49 1.80 16.37
N THR A 41 -13.17 3.06 16.58
CA THR A 41 -13.35 4.14 15.61
C THR A 41 -12.03 4.68 15.05
N CYS A 42 -10.88 4.23 15.57
CA CYS A 42 -9.60 4.77 15.18
C CYS A 42 -9.05 4.11 13.91
N PHE A 43 -8.29 4.91 13.15
CA PHE A 43 -7.52 4.47 11.99
C PHE A 43 -6.02 4.54 12.33
N ALA A 44 -5.27 3.55 11.88
CA ALA A 44 -3.82 3.53 12.01
C ALA A 44 -3.21 3.10 10.68
N SER A 45 -2.11 3.72 10.25
CA SER A 45 -1.39 3.29 9.05
C SER A 45 0.11 3.35 9.29
N VAL A 46 0.80 2.28 8.90
CA VAL A 46 2.26 2.22 8.86
C VAL A 46 2.68 2.26 7.39
N SER A 47 3.45 3.28 7.02
CA SER A 47 3.77 3.56 5.62
C SER A 47 5.28 3.48 5.39
N PHE A 48 5.68 2.83 4.30
CA PHE A 48 7.06 2.63 3.90
C PHE A 48 7.29 3.26 2.53
N ALA A 49 8.28 4.14 2.43
CA ALA A 49 8.82 4.54 1.13
C ALA A 49 9.65 3.38 0.54
N MET A 50 9.49 3.11 -0.74
CA MET A 50 10.14 1.99 -1.44
C MET A 50 11.17 2.50 -2.44
N CYS A 51 10.91 2.36 -3.74
CA CYS A 51 11.87 2.65 -4.79
C CYS A 51 11.30 3.64 -5.81
N ASP A 52 12.18 4.10 -6.71
CA ASP A 52 11.76 4.94 -7.83
C ASP A 52 10.77 4.17 -8.72
N ILE A 53 9.70 4.83 -9.15
CA ILE A 53 8.68 4.29 -10.03
C ILE A 53 9.25 3.81 -11.38
N LEU A 54 10.36 4.40 -11.85
CA LEU A 54 11.02 4.00 -13.09
C LEU A 54 11.73 2.64 -12.97
N ASP A 55 11.96 2.12 -11.76
CA ASP A 55 12.46 0.75 -11.58
C ASP A 55 11.31 -0.26 -11.73
N VAL A 56 10.95 -0.53 -12.98
CA VAL A 56 9.78 -1.36 -13.34
C VAL A 56 9.87 -2.76 -12.74
N TYR A 57 11.05 -3.39 -12.79
CA TYR A 57 11.21 -4.76 -12.30
C TYR A 57 11.09 -4.84 -10.78
N THR A 58 11.78 -3.96 -10.06
CA THR A 58 11.71 -3.95 -8.59
C THR A 58 10.29 -3.62 -8.12
N ASN A 59 9.61 -2.65 -8.75
CA ASN A 59 8.21 -2.35 -8.43
C ASN A 59 7.26 -3.52 -8.72
N PHE A 60 7.53 -4.32 -9.76
CA PHE A 60 6.76 -5.53 -10.06
C PHE A 60 6.96 -6.60 -8.97
N ALA A 61 8.23 -6.88 -8.62
CA ALA A 61 8.56 -7.82 -7.55
C ALA A 61 7.98 -7.39 -6.18
N LEU A 62 8.06 -6.09 -5.87
CA LEU A 62 7.47 -5.51 -4.66
C LEU A 62 5.96 -5.64 -4.65
N SER A 63 5.25 -5.46 -5.78
CA SER A 63 3.79 -5.69 -5.79
C SER A 63 3.43 -7.13 -5.48
N ILE A 64 4.18 -8.11 -6.00
CA ILE A 64 3.97 -9.52 -5.66
C ILE A 64 4.21 -9.75 -4.17
N ALA A 65 5.28 -9.18 -3.61
CA ALA A 65 5.57 -9.28 -2.18
C ALA A 65 4.46 -8.64 -1.31
N CYS A 66 3.94 -7.48 -1.71
CA CYS A 66 2.84 -6.80 -1.02
C CYS A 66 1.55 -7.65 -1.03
N THR A 67 1.19 -8.21 -2.19
CA THR A 67 0.07 -9.16 -2.32
C THR A 67 0.29 -10.40 -1.44
N LEU A 68 1.50 -10.96 -1.41
CA LEU A 68 1.81 -12.10 -0.54
C LEU A 68 1.68 -11.76 0.95
N LEU A 69 1.96 -10.52 1.34
CA LEU A 69 1.87 -10.05 2.72
C LEU A 69 0.43 -9.76 3.18
N MET A 70 -0.43 -9.24 2.29
CA MET A 70 -1.76 -8.72 2.64
C MET A 70 -2.93 -9.57 2.15
N ASP A 71 -2.84 -10.19 0.96
CA ASP A 71 -4.02 -10.73 0.29
C ASP A 71 -4.33 -12.18 0.68
N GLY A 72 -5.59 -12.39 1.07
CA GLY A 72 -6.16 -13.68 1.43
C GLY A 72 -5.92 -14.10 2.88
N ASP A 73 -6.72 -15.06 3.33
CA ASP A 73 -6.81 -15.46 4.75
C ASP A 73 -5.48 -15.98 5.32
N ASN A 74 -4.63 -16.56 4.46
CA ASN A 74 -3.31 -17.06 4.85
C ASN A 74 -2.21 -15.98 4.83
N ALA A 75 -2.53 -14.72 4.53
CA ALA A 75 -1.54 -13.65 4.47
C ALA A 75 -1.05 -13.27 5.87
N PRO A 76 0.26 -13.10 6.08
CA PRO A 76 0.83 -12.87 7.41
C PRO A 76 0.32 -11.58 8.05
N LEU A 77 0.14 -10.49 7.29
CA LEU A 77 -0.42 -9.25 7.84
C LEU A 77 -1.92 -9.39 8.11
N TYR A 78 -2.66 -10.10 7.26
CA TYR A 78 -4.09 -10.34 7.49
C TYR A 78 -4.31 -11.11 8.80
N ARG A 79 -3.62 -12.24 8.97
CA ARG A 79 -3.70 -13.06 10.19
C ARG A 79 -3.24 -12.31 11.44
N GLY A 80 -2.13 -11.59 11.31
CA GLY A 80 -1.51 -10.89 12.43
C GLY A 80 -2.24 -9.63 12.88
N LEU A 81 -3.00 -8.98 11.99
CA LEU A 81 -3.65 -7.68 12.28
C LEU A 81 -5.18 -7.75 12.29
N ILE A 82 -5.78 -8.48 11.35
CA ILE A 82 -7.25 -8.57 11.21
C ILE A 82 -7.78 -9.77 12.01
N GLU A 83 -7.28 -10.99 11.75
CA GLU A 83 -7.75 -12.18 12.49
C GLU A 83 -7.41 -12.12 13.98
N SER A 84 -6.31 -11.44 14.35
CA SER A 84 -5.94 -11.18 15.76
C SER A 84 -6.89 -10.20 16.46
N GLY A 85 -7.74 -9.50 15.70
CA GLY A 85 -8.70 -8.52 16.19
C GLY A 85 -8.10 -7.15 16.51
N LEU A 86 -6.86 -6.87 16.09
CA LEU A 86 -6.21 -5.57 16.28
C LEU A 86 -6.88 -4.47 15.44
N GLY A 87 -7.21 -4.78 14.19
CA GLY A 87 -8.12 -4.01 13.33
C GLY A 87 -9.41 -4.80 13.06
N LEU A 88 -10.44 -4.12 12.53
CA LEU A 88 -11.63 -4.78 12.00
C LEU A 88 -11.47 -5.12 10.52
N ASP A 89 -10.81 -4.24 9.78
CA ASP A 89 -10.57 -4.41 8.34
C ASP A 89 -9.39 -3.52 7.90
N TRP A 90 -8.99 -3.67 6.64
CA TRP A 90 -8.06 -2.74 5.98
C TRP A 90 -8.71 -1.37 5.81
N ALA A 91 -7.91 -0.31 5.96
CA ALA A 91 -8.31 1.04 5.60
C ALA A 91 -8.26 1.20 4.07
N GLY A 92 -9.36 0.82 3.39
CA GLY A 92 -9.45 0.67 1.93
C GLY A 92 -8.84 1.79 1.06
N PRO A 93 -8.92 3.09 1.40
CA PRO A 93 -8.30 4.14 0.60
C PRO A 93 -6.77 4.21 0.70
N VAL A 94 -6.19 3.57 1.72
CA VAL A 94 -4.82 3.82 2.17
C VAL A 94 -4.04 2.52 2.35
N ALA A 95 -4.61 1.36 2.06
CA ALA A 95 -3.98 0.07 2.29
C ALA A 95 -3.45 -0.52 0.98
N GLY A 96 -2.20 -1.00 0.98
CA GLY A 96 -1.54 -1.58 -0.18
C GLY A 96 -0.41 -0.73 -0.75
N MET A 97 0.03 -1.08 -1.96
CA MET A 97 1.12 -0.41 -2.67
C MET A 97 0.59 0.73 -3.54
N ASP A 98 1.11 1.94 -3.33
CA ASP A 98 0.87 3.12 -4.17
C ASP A 98 2.01 3.28 -5.19
N LYS A 99 1.64 3.44 -6.46
CA LYS A 99 2.53 3.60 -7.62
C LYS A 99 2.21 4.88 -8.41
N ASN A 100 1.60 5.88 -7.78
CA ASN A 100 1.25 7.14 -8.44
C ASN A 100 2.30 8.24 -8.28
N SER A 101 3.21 8.11 -7.30
CA SER A 101 4.26 9.09 -6.98
C SER A 101 5.63 8.65 -7.53
N ARG A 102 6.60 9.58 -7.62
CA ARG A 102 7.98 9.30 -8.07
C ARG A 102 8.63 8.20 -7.23
N THR A 103 8.58 8.33 -5.90
CA THR A 103 8.92 7.25 -4.98
C THR A 103 7.66 6.47 -4.65
N THR A 104 7.65 5.17 -4.95
CA THR A 104 6.52 4.30 -4.62
C THR A 104 6.46 4.04 -3.12
N SER A 105 5.27 3.72 -2.61
CA SER A 105 5.05 3.54 -1.18
C SER A 105 4.15 2.36 -0.88
N PHE A 106 4.35 1.74 0.28
CA PHE A 106 3.54 0.63 0.77
C PHE A 106 2.93 1.01 2.10
N HIS A 107 1.64 0.78 2.24
CA HIS A 107 0.86 1.27 3.37
C HIS A 107 0.08 0.11 3.99
N ILE A 108 0.33 -0.13 5.28
CA ILE A 108 -0.40 -1.10 6.08
C ILE A 108 -1.42 -0.31 6.92
N GLY A 109 -2.58 -0.04 6.32
CA GLY A 109 -3.65 0.76 6.93
C GLY A 109 -4.73 -0.12 7.55
N LEU A 110 -5.08 0.12 8.80
CA LEU A 110 -6.15 -0.55 9.55
C LEU A 110 -7.25 0.45 9.91
N GLN A 111 -8.49 -0.03 9.83
CA GLN A 111 -9.66 0.64 10.38
C GLN A 111 -10.27 -0.19 11.51
N GLY A 112 -10.97 0.48 12.43
CA GLY A 112 -11.61 -0.19 13.55
C GLY A 112 -10.64 -0.58 14.68
N VAL A 113 -9.58 0.19 14.87
CA VAL A 113 -8.58 -0.03 15.92
C VAL A 113 -9.05 0.62 17.21
N ARG A 114 -8.78 -0.01 18.36
CA ARG A 114 -9.04 0.59 19.68
C ARG A 114 -8.01 1.68 19.96
N LYS A 115 -8.42 2.76 20.62
CA LYS A 115 -7.53 3.89 20.94
C LYS A 115 -6.28 3.47 21.72
N GLU A 116 -6.42 2.53 22.65
CA GLU A 116 -5.33 1.96 23.46
C GLU A 116 -4.37 1.06 22.69
N ASP A 117 -4.79 0.53 21.54
CA ASP A 117 -4.01 -0.40 20.73
C ASP A 117 -3.30 0.28 19.55
N LEU A 118 -3.49 1.59 19.34
CA LEU A 118 -2.89 2.35 18.23
C LEU A 118 -1.36 2.17 18.15
N ASP A 119 -0.69 2.18 19.30
CA ASP A 119 0.76 2.07 19.35
C ASP A 119 1.25 0.64 19.08
N LYS A 120 0.39 -0.36 19.32
CA LYS A 120 0.69 -1.76 19.04
C LYS A 120 0.68 -2.08 17.55
N VAL A 121 -0.03 -1.29 16.73
CA VAL A 121 -0.11 -1.51 15.27
C VAL A 121 1.27 -1.45 14.64
N SER A 122 2.06 -0.41 14.94
CA SER A 122 3.41 -0.24 14.40
C SER A 122 4.33 -1.40 14.76
N THR A 123 4.37 -1.76 16.05
CA THR A 123 5.20 -2.87 16.56
C THR A 123 4.78 -4.20 15.93
N SER A 124 3.48 -4.49 15.89
CA SER A 124 2.96 -5.74 15.32
C SER A 124 3.30 -5.86 13.83
N CYS A 125 3.18 -4.77 13.06
CA CYS A 125 3.57 -4.76 11.65
C CYS A 125 5.06 -5.12 11.48
N LEU A 126 5.94 -4.47 12.23
CA LEU A 126 7.38 -4.70 12.15
C LEU A 126 7.78 -6.12 12.60
N ASP A 127 7.12 -6.65 13.63
CA ASP A 127 7.35 -8.01 14.12
C ASP A 127 6.92 -9.05 13.08
N ILE A 128 5.75 -8.87 12.45
CA ILE A 128 5.27 -9.74 11.38
C ILE A 128 6.24 -9.71 10.19
N LEU A 129 6.64 -8.52 9.73
CA LEU A 129 7.59 -8.38 8.63
C LEU A 129 8.94 -9.06 8.97
N SER A 130 9.43 -8.87 10.19
CA SER A 130 10.67 -9.52 10.66
C SER A 130 10.55 -11.04 10.72
N SER A 131 9.38 -11.57 11.06
CA SER A 131 9.09 -13.00 11.04
C SER A 131 9.08 -13.53 9.60
N VAL A 132 8.39 -12.85 8.69
CA VAL A 132 8.30 -13.21 7.27
C VAL A 132 9.67 -13.22 6.60
N VAL A 133 10.55 -12.27 6.92
CA VAL A 133 11.93 -12.25 6.41
C VAL A 133 12.71 -13.50 6.83
N LYS A 134 12.45 -14.06 8.01
CA LYS A 134 13.12 -15.27 8.52
C LYS A 134 12.50 -16.55 7.97
N SER A 135 11.17 -16.63 7.90
CA SER A 135 10.45 -17.84 7.48
C SER A 135 10.30 -17.95 5.96
N GLY A 136 10.34 -16.84 5.25
CA GLY A 136 9.93 -16.74 3.85
C GLY A 136 8.43 -16.99 3.65
N PHE A 137 8.05 -17.16 2.38
CA PHE A 137 6.70 -17.57 1.99
C PHE A 137 6.69 -19.04 1.52
N PRO A 138 5.60 -19.77 1.75
CA PRO A 138 5.41 -21.10 1.16
C PRO A 138 5.47 -21.04 -0.38
N PRO A 139 6.23 -21.93 -1.05
CA PRO A 139 6.35 -21.91 -2.51
C PRO A 139 4.99 -21.98 -3.25
N GLU A 140 4.07 -22.81 -2.75
CA GLU A 140 2.72 -22.94 -3.32
C GLU A 140 1.94 -21.63 -3.32
N ARG A 141 2.12 -20.80 -2.29
CA ARG A 141 1.48 -19.48 -2.20
C ARG A 141 2.07 -18.52 -3.23
N VAL A 142 3.39 -18.56 -3.43
CA VAL A 142 4.07 -17.75 -4.44
C VAL A 142 3.55 -18.12 -5.84
N GLU A 143 3.50 -19.42 -6.15
CA GLU A 143 2.97 -19.92 -7.43
C GLU A 143 1.50 -19.52 -7.63
N ALA A 144 0.67 -19.60 -6.58
CA ALA A 144 -0.74 -19.18 -6.66
C ALA A 144 -0.88 -17.69 -7.01
N VAL A 145 -0.08 -16.81 -6.39
CA VAL A 145 -0.09 -15.37 -6.70
C VAL A 145 0.39 -15.12 -8.13
N LEU A 146 1.49 -15.74 -8.55
CA LEU A 146 1.99 -15.62 -9.92
C LEU A 146 0.97 -16.10 -10.96
N HIS A 147 0.25 -17.18 -10.65
CA HIS A 147 -0.82 -17.69 -11.50
C HIS A 147 -1.98 -16.69 -11.61
N GLN A 148 -2.37 -16.02 -10.53
CA GLN A 148 -3.38 -14.95 -10.58
C GLN A 148 -2.93 -13.79 -11.48
N TYR A 149 -1.67 -13.36 -11.36
CA TYR A 149 -1.11 -12.35 -12.26
C TYR A 149 -1.13 -12.81 -13.73
N GLN A 150 -0.80 -14.07 -14.00
CA GLN A 150 -0.85 -14.63 -15.34
C GLN A 150 -2.28 -14.60 -15.93
N ILE A 151 -3.29 -14.92 -15.11
CA ILE A 151 -4.69 -14.82 -15.53
C ILE A 151 -5.05 -13.36 -15.81
N ALA A 152 -4.71 -12.44 -14.91
CA ALA A 152 -5.01 -11.01 -15.06
C ALA A 152 -4.43 -10.41 -16.34
N VAL A 153 -3.23 -10.82 -16.74
CA VAL A 153 -2.59 -10.38 -17.99
C VAL A 153 -3.25 -10.97 -19.24
N ARG A 154 -3.77 -12.21 -19.14
CA ARG A 154 -4.43 -12.90 -20.27
C ARG A 154 -5.87 -12.48 -20.50
N GLN A 155 -6.51 -11.88 -19.49
CA GLN A 155 -7.92 -11.55 -19.57
C GLN A 155 -8.12 -10.38 -20.54
N ASP A 156 -8.80 -10.65 -21.65
CA ASP A 156 -9.28 -9.59 -22.54
C ASP A 156 -10.33 -8.74 -21.80
N SER A 157 -9.98 -7.47 -21.59
CA SER A 157 -10.87 -6.49 -20.96
C SER A 157 -11.25 -5.40 -21.95
N ALA A 158 -12.53 -5.07 -22.03
CA ALA A 158 -13.02 -3.93 -22.81
C ALA A 158 -12.39 -2.59 -22.37
N GLN A 159 -11.86 -2.52 -21.14
CA GLN A 159 -11.19 -1.35 -20.59
C GLN A 159 -9.66 -1.40 -20.70
N PHE A 160 -9.10 -2.39 -21.41
CA PHE A 160 -7.65 -2.57 -21.53
C PHE A 160 -6.91 -1.29 -21.93
N GLY A 161 -7.38 -0.58 -22.97
CA GLY A 161 -6.74 0.66 -23.44
C GLY A 161 -6.73 1.77 -22.39
N LEU A 162 -7.83 1.92 -21.64
CA LEU A 162 -7.91 2.90 -20.55
C LEU A 162 -6.95 2.53 -19.41
N ASN A 163 -6.95 1.26 -18.98
CA ASN A 163 -6.07 0.77 -17.92
C ASN A 163 -4.59 0.91 -18.29
N LEU A 164 -4.25 0.69 -19.56
CA LEU A 164 -2.89 0.88 -20.06
C LEU A 164 -2.46 2.35 -19.98
N ILE A 165 -3.30 3.28 -20.44
CA ILE A 165 -3.00 4.72 -20.39
C ILE A 165 -2.86 5.18 -18.94
N LEU A 166 -3.80 4.80 -18.07
CA LEU A 166 -3.77 5.18 -16.65
C LEU A 166 -2.57 4.57 -15.92
N GLY A 167 -2.19 3.33 -16.24
CA GLY A 167 -1.02 2.67 -15.66
C GLY A 167 0.32 3.27 -16.11
N LEU A 168 0.39 3.78 -17.34
CA LEU A 168 1.60 4.43 -17.86
C LEU A 168 1.70 5.90 -17.45
N ALA A 169 0.58 6.58 -17.17
CA ALA A 169 0.57 8.01 -16.88
C ALA A 169 1.53 8.41 -15.75
N PRO A 170 1.60 7.71 -14.59
CA PRO A 170 2.60 8.00 -13.57
C PRO A 170 4.03 7.90 -14.11
N ILE A 171 4.37 6.85 -14.86
CA ILE A 171 5.73 6.68 -15.39
C ILE A 171 6.09 7.77 -16.41
N VAL A 172 5.15 8.16 -17.27
CA VAL A 172 5.36 9.18 -18.30
C VAL A 172 5.47 10.59 -17.70
N ASN A 173 4.79 10.84 -16.58
CA ASN A 173 4.76 12.15 -15.92
C ASN A 173 6.01 12.45 -15.07
N HIS A 174 6.89 11.48 -14.81
CA HIS A 174 8.01 11.59 -13.86
C HIS A 174 9.38 11.42 -14.54
#